data_AF-A0A7C1C1Z9-F1
#
_entry.id   AF-A0A7C1C1Z9-F1
#
_cell.length_a   1.000
_cell.length_b   1.000
_cell.length_c   1.000
_cell.angle_alpha   90.00
_cell.angle_beta   90.00
_cell.angle_gamma   90.00
#
_symmetry.space_group_name_H-M   'P 1'
#
loop_
_entity.id
_entity.type
_entity.pdbx_description
1 polymer ?
#
loop_
_entity_poly.entity_id
_entity_poly.type
_entity_poly.pdbx_seq_one_letter_code
_entity_poly.pdbx_strand_id
1 'polypeptide(L)'
;MNNARRAIGIFIRGLFMGAADIIPGISGGTIAFITGIYEELVFAIKSIDLRIVFYLPLAIVNERYYRRFKEGLRSINFAFLLPLLAGIVLSFLSLVHIVGFLIDNYRVSLYAFFFGLILSSAFVLYARVEHKSFLHLIPVLLGFLFAYVFLGFEGLELNHTLPIIFISGAVTICAMILPGISGAFILLFL
;
A
#
# COMPACT_ATOMS: atom_id res chain seq x y z
N MET A 1 8.55 -12.98 -22.34
CA MET A 1 7.12 -12.86 -21.96
C MET A 1 6.48 -11.82 -22.87
N ASN A 2 5.34 -12.10 -23.52
CA ASN A 2 4.64 -11.06 -24.30
C ASN A 2 4.31 -9.86 -23.41
N ASN A 3 4.56 -8.63 -23.90
CA ASN A 3 4.31 -7.40 -23.14
C ASN A 3 2.87 -7.33 -22.60
N ALA A 4 1.89 -7.80 -23.37
CA ALA A 4 0.50 -7.91 -22.93
C ALA A 4 0.30 -8.87 -21.74
N ARG A 5 0.93 -10.06 -21.76
CA ARG A 5 0.82 -11.02 -20.65
C ARG A 5 1.43 -10.48 -19.36
N ARG A 6 2.55 -9.76 -19.47
CA ARG A 6 3.17 -9.09 -18.32
C ARG A 6 2.27 -8.00 -17.76
N ALA A 7 1.73 -7.14 -18.62
CA ALA A 7 0.83 -6.06 -18.23
C ALA A 7 -0.42 -6.60 -17.51
N ILE A 8 -1.05 -7.65 -18.04
CA ILE A 8 -2.18 -8.33 -17.39
C ILE A 8 -1.77 -8.89 -16.01
N GLY A 9 -0.60 -9.53 -15.92
CA GLY A 9 -0.09 -10.05 -14.65
C GLY A 9 0.16 -8.96 -13.62
N ILE A 10 0.64 -7.78 -14.03
CA ILE A 10 0.85 -6.63 -13.15
C ILE A 10 -0.51 -6.03 -12.73
N PHE A 11 -1.44 -5.89 -13.67
CA PHE A 11 -2.79 -5.42 -13.41
C PHE A 11 -3.51 -6.29 -12.36
N ILE A 12 -3.44 -7.61 -12.49
CA ILE A 12 -4.02 -8.54 -11.51
C ILE A 12 -3.39 -8.37 -10.12
N ARG A 13 -2.07 -8.20 -10.05
CA ARG A 13 -1.40 -7.89 -8.76
C ARG A 13 -1.87 -6.56 -8.21
N GLY A 14 -2.07 -5.55 -9.06
CA GLY A 14 -2.66 -4.27 -8.69
C GLY A 14 -4.07 -4.42 -8.11
N LEU A 15 -4.90 -5.30 -8.67
CA LEU A 15 -6.22 -5.60 -8.11
C LEU A 15 -6.12 -6.14 -6.67
N PHE A 16 -5.25 -7.12 -6.45
CA PHE A 16 -5.02 -7.68 -5.11
C PHE A 16 -4.43 -6.66 -4.13
N MET A 17 -3.52 -5.79 -4.59
CA MET A 17 -2.99 -4.70 -3.77
C MET A 17 -4.09 -3.72 -3.36
N GLY A 18 -4.90 -3.24 -4.31
CA GLY A 18 -6.01 -2.33 -4.02
C GLY A 18 -7.07 -2.95 -3.11
N ALA A 19 -7.31 -4.26 -3.24
CA ALA A 19 -8.22 -4.99 -2.36
C ALA A 19 -7.68 -5.07 -0.92
N ALA A 20 -6.38 -5.32 -0.79
CA ALA A 20 -5.71 -5.36 0.50
C ALA A 20 -5.74 -4.00 1.21
N ASP A 21 -5.53 -2.89 0.48
CA ASP A 21 -5.47 -1.55 1.09
C ASP A 21 -6.82 -1.02 1.60
N ILE A 22 -7.95 -1.59 1.16
CA ILE A 22 -9.29 -1.27 1.70
C ILE A 22 -9.49 -1.90 3.08
N ILE A 23 -8.79 -3.00 3.36
CA ILE A 23 -9.01 -3.84 4.54
C ILE A 23 -7.99 -3.45 5.62
N PRO A 24 -8.43 -2.89 6.76
CA PRO A 24 -7.52 -2.58 7.85
C PRO A 24 -6.75 -3.83 8.32
N GLY A 25 -5.43 -3.72 8.43
CA GLY A 25 -4.57 -4.83 8.86
C GLY A 25 -4.04 -5.72 7.72
N ILE A 26 -4.49 -5.53 6.48
CA ILE A 26 -3.84 -6.07 5.29
C ILE A 26 -3.09 -4.92 4.59
N SER A 27 -1.91 -5.20 4.04
CA SER A 27 -1.05 -4.19 3.39
C SER A 27 -0.81 -4.54 1.93
N GLY A 28 -1.12 -3.62 1.02
CA GLY A 28 -0.80 -3.74 -0.40
C GLY A 28 0.70 -3.93 -0.65
N GLY A 29 1.56 -3.33 0.17
CA GLY A 29 3.01 -3.56 0.15
C GLY A 29 3.39 -5.02 0.43
N THR A 30 2.68 -5.70 1.35
CA THR A 30 2.86 -7.15 1.59
C THR A 30 2.43 -7.98 0.39
N ILE A 31 1.31 -7.62 -0.27
CA ILE A 31 0.88 -8.29 -1.50
C ILE A 31 1.92 -8.10 -2.60
N ALA A 32 2.45 -6.90 -2.77
CA ALA A 32 3.52 -6.63 -3.73
C ALA A 32 4.77 -7.50 -3.45
N PHE A 33 5.13 -7.67 -2.17
CA PHE A 33 6.27 -8.49 -1.76
C PHE A 33 6.02 -9.99 -2.04
N ILE A 34 4.89 -10.54 -1.59
CA ILE A 34 4.54 -11.95 -1.78
C ILE A 34 4.41 -12.29 -3.27
N THR A 35 3.88 -11.37 -4.08
CA THR A 35 3.70 -11.56 -5.53
C THR A 35 4.94 -11.25 -6.38
N GLY A 36 6.03 -10.82 -5.73
CA GLY A 36 7.35 -10.63 -6.33
C GLY A 36 7.53 -9.33 -7.13
N ILE A 37 6.67 -8.33 -6.96
CA ILE A 37 6.75 -7.04 -7.67
C ILE A 37 7.19 -5.87 -6.80
N TYR A 38 7.44 -6.10 -5.50
CA TYR A 38 7.81 -5.06 -4.55
C TYR A 38 9.05 -4.26 -4.97
N GLU A 39 10.13 -4.95 -5.33
CA GLU A 39 11.36 -4.29 -5.77
C GLU A 39 11.11 -3.43 -7.02
N GLU A 40 10.40 -3.98 -8.00
CA GLU A 40 10.08 -3.24 -9.24
C GLU A 40 9.20 -2.01 -8.94
N LEU A 41 8.28 -2.10 -7.97
CA LEU A 41 7.47 -0.97 -7.49
C LEU A 41 8.34 0.12 -6.87
N VAL A 42 9.23 -0.24 -5.94
CA VAL A 42 10.11 0.72 -5.27
C VAL A 42 11.04 1.40 -6.28
N PHE A 43 11.65 0.64 -7.20
CA PHE A 43 12.48 1.19 -8.26
C PHE A 43 11.67 2.08 -9.23
N ALA A 44 10.46 1.69 -9.60
CA ALA A 44 9.59 2.48 -10.47
C ALA A 44 9.22 3.81 -9.81
N ILE A 45 8.86 3.83 -8.52
CA ILE A 45 8.56 5.06 -7.78
C ILE A 45 9.83 5.92 -7.66
N LYS A 46 10.97 5.32 -7.30
CA LYS A 46 12.27 6.04 -7.19
C LYS A 46 12.70 6.69 -8.50
N SER A 47 12.33 6.11 -9.65
CA SER A 47 12.67 6.63 -10.98
C SER A 47 11.92 7.91 -11.37
N ILE A 48 10.90 8.29 -10.60
CA ILE A 48 10.09 9.49 -10.85
C ILE A 48 10.86 10.71 -10.35
N ASP A 49 11.37 11.50 -11.30
CA ASP A 49 11.99 12.78 -10.99
C ASP A 49 10.93 13.87 -10.77
N LEU A 50 10.75 14.32 -9.52
CA LEU A 50 9.79 15.36 -9.16
C LEU A 50 10.03 16.70 -9.89
N ARG A 51 11.23 16.93 -10.42
CA ARG A 51 11.52 18.12 -11.23
C ARG A 51 10.67 18.20 -12.50
N ILE A 52 10.11 17.08 -12.94
CA ILE A 52 9.22 17.01 -14.11
C ILE A 52 7.99 17.92 -13.95
N VAL A 53 7.51 18.12 -12.71
CA VAL A 53 6.35 18.98 -12.40
C VAL A 53 6.69 20.45 -12.67
N PHE A 54 7.92 20.89 -12.35
CA PHE A 54 8.39 22.24 -12.66
C PHE A 54 8.68 22.43 -14.15
N TYR A 55 9.11 21.37 -14.85
CA TYR A 55 9.34 21.42 -16.29
C TYR A 55 8.04 21.48 -17.09
N LEU A 56 6.93 20.98 -16.57
CA LEU A 56 5.64 20.96 -17.27
C LEU A 56 5.17 22.36 -17.75
N PRO A 57 5.03 23.40 -16.89
CA PRO A 57 4.61 24.73 -17.35
C PRO A 57 5.67 25.41 -18.24
N LEU A 58 6.96 25.16 -17.97
CA LEU A 58 8.07 25.75 -18.73
C LEU A 58 8.27 25.12 -20.11
N ALA A 59 7.87 23.84 -20.26
CA ALA A 59 7.94 23.10 -21.52
C ALA A 59 7.00 23.67 -22.59
N ILE A 60 5.92 24.34 -22.19
CA ILE A 60 4.98 25.02 -23.10
C ILE A 60 5.65 26.24 -23.75
N VAL A 61 6.57 26.90 -23.04
CA VAL A 61 7.16 28.18 -23.44
C VAL A 61 8.52 28.00 -24.12
N ASN A 62 9.25 26.92 -23.85
CA ASN A 62 10.64 26.79 -24.27
C ASN A 62 11.04 25.34 -24.60
N GLU A 63 11.59 25.14 -25.81
CA GLU A 63 12.01 23.84 -26.33
C GLU A 63 13.03 23.10 -25.45
N ARG A 64 13.90 23.84 -24.73
CA ARG A 64 14.87 23.24 -23.81
C ARG A 64 14.17 22.52 -22.65
N TYR A 65 13.13 23.14 -22.08
CA TYR A 65 12.36 22.54 -21.00
C TYR A 65 11.45 21.42 -21.52
N TYR A 66 10.96 21.53 -22.76
CA TYR A 66 10.24 20.43 -23.42
C TYR A 66 11.09 19.16 -23.55
N ARG A 67 12.37 19.28 -23.97
CA ARG A 67 13.29 18.13 -24.03
C ARG A 67 13.52 17.50 -22.66
N ARG A 68 13.78 18.32 -21.63
CA ARG A 68 13.98 17.83 -20.24
C ARG A 68 12.73 17.16 -19.67
N PHE A 69 11.55 17.71 -19.95
CA PHE A 69 10.28 17.09 -19.59
C PHE A 69 10.11 15.73 -20.26
N LYS A 70 10.38 15.63 -21.57
CA LYS A 70 10.30 14.37 -22.32
C LYS A 70 11.31 13.32 -21.85
N GLU A 71 12.52 13.73 -21.49
CA GLU A 71 13.54 12.87 -20.88
C GLU A 71 13.07 12.34 -19.52
N GLY A 72 12.52 13.21 -18.67
CA GLY A 72 11.92 12.80 -17.40
C GLY A 72 10.74 11.83 -17.57
N LEU A 73 9.90 12.01 -18.60
CA LEU A 73 8.81 11.06 -18.85
C LEU A 73 9.36 9.70 -19.30
N ARG A 74 10.43 9.69 -20.09
CA ARG A 74 11.07 8.44 -20.53
C ARG A 74 11.74 7.66 -19.41
N SER A 75 12.11 8.30 -18.29
CA SER A 75 12.69 7.59 -17.15
C SER A 75 11.64 6.84 -16.31
N ILE A 76 10.35 7.16 -16.47
CA ILE A 76 9.26 6.53 -15.72
C ILE A 76 8.90 5.19 -16.36
N ASN A 77 8.87 4.13 -15.55
CA ASN A 77 8.45 2.79 -15.99
C ASN A 77 6.92 2.70 -16.14
N PHE A 78 6.37 3.36 -17.17
CA PHE A 78 4.93 3.34 -17.46
C PHE A 78 4.38 1.95 -17.78
N ALA A 79 5.21 1.07 -18.35
CA ALA A 79 4.82 -0.32 -18.66
C ALA A 79 4.51 -1.14 -17.39
N PHE A 80 5.08 -0.74 -16.25
CA PHE A 80 4.77 -1.30 -14.94
C PHE A 80 3.70 -0.49 -14.20
N LEU A 81 3.88 0.83 -14.09
CA LEU A 81 3.03 1.69 -13.26
C LEU A 81 1.59 1.77 -13.77
N LEU A 82 1.36 1.88 -15.08
CA LEU A 82 0.00 2.05 -15.61
C LEU A 82 -0.89 0.82 -15.35
N PRO A 83 -0.48 -0.41 -15.70
CA PRO A 83 -1.30 -1.58 -15.37
C PRO A 83 -1.50 -1.74 -13.86
N LEU A 84 -0.46 -1.49 -13.05
CA LEU A 84 -0.55 -1.64 -11.60
C LEU A 84 -1.57 -0.65 -11.00
N LEU A 85 -1.42 0.63 -11.30
CA LEU A 85 -2.31 1.69 -10.82
C LEU A 85 -3.73 1.49 -11.33
N ALA A 86 -3.90 1.08 -12.59
CA ALA A 86 -5.22 0.75 -13.13
C ALA A 86 -5.88 -0.38 -12.33
N GLY A 87 -5.12 -1.42 -11.96
CA GLY A 87 -5.61 -2.50 -11.09
C GLY A 87 -5.99 -2.00 -9.70
N ILE A 88 -5.11 -1.22 -9.06
CA ILE A 88 -5.37 -0.67 -7.71
C ILE A 88 -6.64 0.19 -7.72
N VAL A 89 -6.74 1.13 -8.66
CA VAL A 89 -7.87 2.05 -8.78
C VAL A 89 -9.16 1.28 -9.08
N LEU A 90 -9.14 0.33 -10.03
CA LEU A 90 -10.34 -0.44 -10.34
C LEU A 90 -10.81 -1.28 -9.15
N SER A 91 -9.88 -1.93 -8.44
CA SER A 91 -10.18 -2.68 -7.22
C SER A 91 -10.78 -1.78 -6.15
N PHE A 92 -10.15 -0.63 -5.89
CA PHE A 92 -10.64 0.32 -4.90
C PHE A 92 -12.06 0.81 -5.21
N LEU A 93 -12.30 1.28 -6.44
CA LEU A 93 -13.61 1.80 -6.85
C LEU A 93 -14.71 0.73 -6.84
N SER A 94 -14.38 -0.51 -7.21
CA SER A 94 -15.35 -1.60 -7.22
C SER A 94 -15.65 -2.11 -5.81
N LEU A 95 -14.63 -2.34 -5.00
CA LEU A 95 -14.77 -2.92 -3.67
C LEU A 95 -15.29 -1.94 -2.63
N VAL A 96 -15.08 -0.63 -2.76
CA VAL A 96 -15.58 0.34 -1.76
C VAL A 96 -17.10 0.23 -1.57
N HIS A 97 -17.84 0.02 -2.67
CA HIS A 97 -19.29 -0.16 -2.64
C HIS A 97 -19.71 -1.50 -2.02
N ILE A 98 -18.98 -2.57 -2.37
CA ILE A 98 -19.24 -3.93 -1.86
C ILE A 98 -18.96 -3.99 -0.36
N VAL A 99 -17.80 -3.48 0.07
CA VAL A 99 -17.40 -3.44 1.48
C VAL A 99 -18.35 -2.55 2.27
N GLY A 100 -18.74 -1.39 1.74
CA GLY A 100 -19.77 -0.54 2.36
C GLY A 100 -21.08 -1.30 2.61
N PHE A 101 -21.60 -1.96 1.56
CA PHE A 101 -22.80 -2.80 1.70
C PHE A 101 -22.64 -3.93 2.73
N LEU A 102 -21.48 -4.58 2.78
CA LEU A 102 -21.19 -5.65 3.76
C LEU A 102 -21.03 -5.11 5.19
N ILE A 103 -20.51 -3.91 5.38
CA ILE A 103 -20.44 -3.26 6.70
C ILE A 103 -21.85 -2.95 7.23
N ASP A 104 -22.76 -2.54 6.35
CA ASP A 104 -24.12 -2.18 6.73
C ASP A 104 -25.00 -3.41 6.99
N ASN A 105 -24.83 -4.48 6.22
CA ASN A 105 -25.74 -5.65 6.25
C ASN A 105 -25.12 -6.89 6.93
N TYR A 106 -23.79 -7.03 6.94
CA TYR A 106 -23.08 -8.26 7.34
C TYR A 106 -21.82 -7.98 8.17
N ARG A 107 -21.84 -6.93 9.00
CA ARG A 107 -20.68 -6.44 9.78
C ARG A 107 -19.88 -7.54 10.50
N VAL A 108 -20.58 -8.40 11.24
CA VAL A 108 -19.94 -9.46 12.04
C VAL A 108 -19.22 -10.47 11.14
N SER A 109 -19.87 -10.90 10.05
CA SER A 109 -19.28 -11.83 9.08
C SER A 109 -18.07 -11.23 8.37
N LEU A 110 -18.15 -9.95 8.00
CA LEU A 110 -17.05 -9.24 7.34
C LEU A 110 -15.83 -9.12 8.26
N TYR A 111 -16.02 -8.73 9.52
CA TYR A 111 -14.93 -8.66 10.49
C TYR A 111 -14.36 -10.03 10.84
N ALA A 112 -15.20 -11.07 10.96
CA ALA A 112 -14.73 -12.44 11.16
C ALA A 112 -13.88 -12.93 9.97
N PHE A 113 -14.28 -12.59 8.74
CA PHE A 113 -13.51 -12.89 7.54
C PHE A 113 -12.14 -12.21 7.55
N PHE A 114 -12.07 -10.90 7.81
CA PHE A 114 -10.79 -10.18 7.89
C PHE A 114 -9.91 -10.66 9.04
N PHE A 115 -10.49 -10.96 10.20
CA PHE A 115 -9.76 -11.57 11.30
C PHE A 115 -9.12 -12.90 10.90
N GLY A 116 -9.86 -13.75 10.17
CA GLY A 116 -9.33 -14.99 9.59
C GLY A 116 -8.17 -14.75 8.62
N LEU A 117 -8.27 -13.75 7.73
CA LEU A 117 -7.18 -13.38 6.81
C LEU A 117 -5.92 -12.89 7.55
N ILE A 118 -6.09 -12.07 8.59
CA ILE A 118 -4.97 -11.56 9.41
C ILE A 118 -4.27 -12.73 10.14
N LEU A 119 -5.04 -13.62 10.77
CA LEU A 119 -4.50 -14.83 11.41
C LEU A 119 -3.77 -15.72 10.40
N SER A 120 -4.33 -15.92 9.21
CA SER A 120 -3.71 -16.71 8.15
C SER A 120 -2.40 -16.07 7.67
N SER A 121 -2.35 -14.74 7.54
CA SER A 121 -1.14 -14.01 7.16
C SER A 121 -0.02 -14.20 8.19
N ALA A 122 -0.35 -14.08 9.48
CA ALA A 122 0.58 -14.33 10.57
C ALA A 122 1.11 -15.78 10.55
N PHE A 123 0.24 -16.75 10.29
CA PHE A 123 0.63 -18.16 10.16
C PHE A 123 1.58 -18.39 8.97
N VAL A 124 1.28 -17.82 7.80
CA VAL A 124 2.14 -17.93 6.61
C VAL A 124 3.51 -17.31 6.85
N LEU A 125 3.57 -16.16 7.53
CA LEU A 125 4.84 -15.53 7.89
C LEU A 125 5.64 -16.40 8.85
N TYR A 126 5.00 -16.94 9.89
CA TYR A 126 5.63 -17.89 10.82
C TYR A 126 6.14 -19.15 10.10
N ALA A 127 5.42 -19.65 9.09
CA ALA A 127 5.84 -20.82 8.34
C ALA A 127 7.12 -20.60 7.51
N ARG A 128 7.45 -19.34 7.16
CA ARG A 128 8.68 -18.98 6.44
C ARG A 128 9.91 -18.80 7.34
N VAL A 129 9.75 -18.90 8.66
CA VAL A 129 10.89 -18.82 9.59
C VAL A 129 11.69 -20.13 9.52
N GLU A 130 12.92 -20.05 9.00
CA GLU A 130 13.80 -21.21 8.76
C GLU A 130 14.18 -21.97 10.05
N HIS A 131 14.45 -21.22 11.12
CA HIS A 131 14.83 -21.79 12.42
C HIS A 131 13.74 -21.53 13.45
N LYS A 132 13.03 -22.58 13.88
CA LYS A 132 12.02 -22.48 14.93
C LYS A 132 12.67 -22.81 16.27
N SER A 133 12.82 -21.80 17.12
CA SER A 133 13.30 -21.95 18.50
C SER A 133 12.23 -21.46 19.45
N PHE A 134 12.13 -22.06 20.63
CA PHE A 134 11.31 -21.55 21.72
C PHE A 134 11.70 -20.12 22.12
N LEU A 135 12.95 -19.70 21.87
CA LEU A 135 13.40 -18.34 22.08
C LEU A 135 12.70 -17.31 21.18
N HIS A 136 12.16 -17.73 20.02
CA HIS A 136 11.36 -16.85 19.14
C HIS A 136 9.98 -16.51 19.73
N LEU A 137 9.55 -17.16 20.81
CA LEU A 137 8.36 -16.76 21.54
C LEU A 137 8.54 -15.40 22.22
N ILE A 138 9.78 -15.04 22.59
CA ILE A 138 10.09 -13.76 23.24
C ILE A 138 9.76 -12.58 22.31
N PRO A 139 10.30 -12.46 21.08
CA PRO A 139 9.94 -11.37 20.18
C PRO A 139 8.47 -11.38 19.77
N VAL A 140 7.82 -12.54 19.69
CA VAL A 140 6.36 -12.63 19.44
C VAL A 140 5.58 -12.02 20.59
N LEU A 141 5.89 -12.39 21.84
CA LEU A 141 5.25 -11.84 23.04
C LEU A 141 5.52 -10.34 23.17
N LEU A 142 6.75 -9.90 22.94
CA LEU A 142 7.11 -8.48 22.97
C LEU A 142 6.35 -7.69 21.89
N GLY A 143 6.27 -8.22 20.67
CA GLY A 143 5.50 -7.61 19.59
C GLY A 143 4.01 -7.56 19.88
N PHE A 144 3.43 -8.62 20.44
CA PHE A 144 2.03 -8.66 20.88
C PHE A 144 1.76 -7.63 21.99
N LEU A 145 2.61 -7.59 23.02
CA LEU A 145 2.47 -6.64 24.12
C LEU A 145 2.63 -5.19 23.63
N PHE A 146 3.60 -4.95 22.76
CA PHE A 146 3.78 -3.65 22.12
C PHE A 146 2.54 -3.24 21.33
N ALA A 147 2.00 -4.13 20.49
CA ALA A 147 0.80 -3.86 19.72
C ALA A 147 -0.41 -3.61 20.63
N TYR A 148 -0.57 -4.38 21.71
CA TYR A 148 -1.66 -4.22 22.68
C TYR A 148 -1.58 -2.86 23.41
N VAL A 149 -0.39 -2.47 23.89
CA VAL A 149 -0.19 -1.16 24.52
C VAL A 149 -0.40 -0.05 23.50
N PHE A 150 0.11 -0.22 22.28
CA PHE A 150 -0.05 0.74 21.19
C PHE A 150 -1.54 0.99 20.85
N LEU A 151 -2.32 -0.10 20.76
CA LEU A 151 -3.78 -0.06 20.55
C LEU A 151 -4.56 0.56 21.73
N GLY A 152 -4.00 0.47 22.94
CA GLY A 152 -4.61 0.99 24.16
C GLY A 152 -4.40 2.49 24.37
N PHE A 153 -3.54 3.15 23.58
CA PHE A 153 -3.52 4.61 23.56
C PHE A 153 -4.78 5.09 22.86
N GLU A 154 -5.60 5.89 23.55
CA GLU A 154 -6.61 6.72 22.89
C GLU A 154 -5.87 7.54 21.82
N GLY A 155 -6.37 7.48 20.58
CA GLY A 155 -5.79 8.24 19.48
C GLY A 155 -5.63 9.70 19.91
N LEU A 156 -4.58 10.37 19.43
CA LEU A 156 -4.42 11.78 19.77
C LEU A 156 -5.67 12.49 19.24
N GLU A 157 -6.53 13.02 20.12
CA GLU A 157 -7.67 13.87 19.74
C GLU A 157 -7.15 15.22 19.23
N LEU A 158 -6.39 15.17 18.14
CA LEU A 158 -5.92 16.32 17.43
C LEU A 158 -7.09 16.86 16.62
N ASN A 159 -7.39 18.14 16.79
CA ASN A 159 -8.36 18.82 15.91
C ASN A 159 -8.01 18.53 14.44
N HIS A 160 -8.99 18.06 13.65
CA HIS A 160 -8.82 17.73 12.23
C HIS A 160 -8.58 18.98 11.35
N THR A 161 -7.49 19.69 11.61
CA THR A 161 -7.03 20.85 10.85
C THR A 161 -6.24 20.38 9.63
N LEU A 162 -6.22 21.21 8.58
CA LEU A 162 -5.49 20.93 7.34
C LEU A 162 -4.01 20.50 7.55
N PRO A 163 -3.22 21.14 8.44
CA PRO A 163 -1.85 20.70 8.70
C PRO A 163 -1.75 19.29 9.29
N ILE A 164 -2.67 18.93 10.20
CA ILE A 164 -2.69 17.61 10.83
C ILE A 164 -3.05 16.55 9.78
N ILE A 165 -4.11 16.77 9.00
CA ILE A 165 -4.50 15.86 7.90
C ILE A 165 -3.35 15.66 6.91
N PHE A 166 -2.63 16.74 6.56
CA PHE A 166 -1.48 16.66 5.65
C PHE A 166 -0.35 15.80 6.23
N ILE A 167 0.01 16.00 7.50
CA ILE A 167 1.07 15.24 8.17
C ILE A 167 0.65 13.78 8.35
N SER A 168 -0.58 13.52 8.82
CA SER A 168 -1.13 12.16 8.98
C SER A 168 -1.15 11.42 7.64
N GLY A 169 -1.53 12.09 6.56
CA GLY A 169 -1.45 11.55 5.20
C GLY A 169 -0.03 11.25 4.74
N ALA A 170 0.92 12.16 4.99
CA ALA A 170 2.32 11.95 4.64
C ALA A 170 2.94 10.74 5.37
N VAL A 171 2.71 10.61 6.68
CA VAL A 171 3.15 9.46 7.47
C VAL A 171 2.51 8.17 6.96
N THR A 172 1.20 8.21 6.68
CA THR A 172 0.42 7.07 6.20
C THR A 172 0.93 6.57 4.85
N ILE A 173 1.18 7.45 3.88
CA ILE A 173 1.70 7.05 2.56
C ILE A 173 3.08 6.42 2.68
N CYS A 174 3.97 6.98 3.51
CA CYS A 174 5.27 6.37 3.78
C CYS A 174 5.12 4.95 4.35
N ALA A 175 4.16 4.76 5.26
CA ALA A 175 3.88 3.45 5.85
C ALA A 175 3.27 2.45 4.85
N MET A 176 2.44 2.89 3.89
CA MET A 176 1.85 2.01 2.87
C MET A 176 2.88 1.43 1.89
N ILE A 177 4.06 2.06 1.77
CA ILE A 177 5.16 1.51 0.98
C ILE A 177 5.82 0.33 1.71
N LEU A 178 5.88 0.34 3.05
CA LEU A 178 6.55 -0.70 3.84
C LEU A 178 5.70 -1.99 3.90
N PRO A 179 6.24 -3.15 3.47
CA PRO A 179 5.56 -4.43 3.63
C PRO A 179 5.29 -4.72 5.11
N GLY A 180 4.07 -5.16 5.42
CA GLY A 180 3.65 -5.52 6.76
C GLY A 180 3.08 -4.37 7.59
N ILE A 181 3.14 -3.12 7.10
CA ILE A 181 2.51 -1.97 7.76
C ILE A 181 1.27 -1.55 6.96
N SER A 182 0.11 -1.47 7.61
CA SER A 182 -1.16 -1.03 7.00
C SER A 182 -1.34 0.46 7.25
N GLY A 183 -1.22 1.27 6.20
CA GLY A 183 -1.42 2.71 6.32
C GLY A 183 -2.85 3.10 6.74
N ALA A 184 -3.85 2.37 6.24
CA ALA A 184 -5.24 2.57 6.66
C ALA A 184 -5.44 2.37 8.17
N PHE A 185 -4.69 1.45 8.78
CA PHE A 185 -4.70 1.25 10.23
C PHE A 185 -3.99 2.37 10.98
N ILE A 186 -2.85 2.87 10.47
CA ILE A 186 -2.15 4.01 11.06
C ILE A 186 -3.01 5.28 11.04
N LEU A 187 -3.77 5.50 9.96
CA LEU A 187 -4.68 6.63 9.83
C LEU A 187 -5.84 6.58 10.84
N LEU A 188 -6.17 5.42 11.43
CA LEU A 188 -7.16 5.35 12.50
C LEU A 188 -6.65 5.91 13.84
N PHE A 189 -5.32 6.01 14.01
CA PHE A 189 -4.68 6.54 15.23
C PHE A 189 -4.21 8.00 15.10
N LEU A 190 -4.11 8.52 13.87
CA LEU A 190 -3.56 9.83 13.52
C LEU A 190 -4.62 10.81 13.01
#